data_AF-A0A0S1XFB3-F1
#
_entry.id   AF-A0A0S1XFB3-F1
#
_cell.length_a   1.000
_cell.length_b   1.000
_cell.length_c   1.000
_cell.angle_alpha   90.00
_cell.angle_beta   90.00
_cell.angle_gamma   90.00
#
_symmetry.space_group_name_H-M   'P 1'
#
loop_
_entity.id
_entity.type
_entity.pdbx_description
1 polymer ?
#
loop_
_entity_poly.entity_id
_entity_poly.type
_entity_poly.pdbx_seq_one_letter_code
_entity_poly.pdbx_strand_id
1 'polypeptide(L)'
;MRRTAYAILIVVGVALMLMPLTVPVFKSDAAYSVLNTNWNGVSMFGKLLYSEGNIQPVLAPYDSIDLENLKGVLIVIGPNVDFSNREIRELKTFLERGNTLVLADDFGTGNQVLRGLGVKERLSKSPIVSLFYSKSYEFPIVVDIRSNELSMGVEKIVLNEPAVILNTQNGLIYTSHSSVLSGKYGQFPIMAEIPYGKGRIILISDPDIFTNALFKENEAFLKNLVSYIKKGTFYIDEAHHRDFNPYSAGSIVVRRAINKELVFYYILFVAFLAFIIESGVGLRILEKVISLLFLIFQEQKESLDEIISNLEKEGFDANTLRRIVEEIRTGSKLGEYHGR
;
A
#
# COMPACT_ATOMS: atom_id res chain seq x y z
N MET A 1 24.53 44.76 -2.59
CA MET A 1 23.31 44.04 -2.99
C MET A 1 23.53 42.55 -3.27
N ARG A 2 24.58 42.13 -4.01
CA ARG A 2 24.82 40.69 -4.27
C ARG A 2 25.36 39.90 -3.08
N ARG A 3 26.35 40.44 -2.36
CA ARG A 3 26.89 39.82 -1.13
C ARG A 3 25.83 39.58 -0.04
N THR A 4 24.91 40.54 0.11
CA THR A 4 23.76 40.43 1.02
C THR A 4 22.79 39.34 0.58
N ALA A 5 22.62 39.10 -0.72
CA ALA A 5 21.77 38.03 -1.22
C ALA A 5 22.33 36.63 -0.89
N TYR A 6 23.65 36.42 -1.00
CA TYR A 6 24.27 35.15 -0.62
C TYR A 6 24.19 34.89 0.89
N ALA A 7 24.39 35.92 1.70
CA ALA A 7 24.21 35.81 3.15
C ALA A 7 22.77 35.43 3.52
N ILE A 8 21.77 36.04 2.85
CA ILE A 8 20.36 35.68 3.02
C ILE A 8 20.10 34.24 2.59
N LEU A 9 20.66 33.78 1.46
CA LEU A 9 20.52 32.39 0.99
C LEU A 9 21.07 31.36 1.97
N ILE A 10 22.23 31.66 2.60
CA ILE A 10 22.79 30.80 3.64
C ILE A 10 21.86 30.77 4.85
N VAL A 11 21.44 31.92 5.35
CA VAL A 11 20.57 32.03 6.53
C VAL A 11 19.23 31.33 6.30
N VAL A 12 18.57 31.57 5.16
CA VAL A 12 17.28 30.96 4.82
C VAL A 12 17.41 29.45 4.62
N GLY A 13 18.44 28.99 3.92
CA GLY A 13 18.62 27.55 3.70
C GLY A 13 18.91 26.80 5.00
N VAL A 14 19.76 27.35 5.86
CA VAL A 14 20.02 26.80 7.20
C VAL A 14 18.74 26.84 8.04
N ALA A 15 17.97 27.93 7.99
CA ALA A 15 16.68 28.04 8.70
C ALA A 15 15.66 26.99 8.22
N LEU A 16 15.57 26.71 6.91
CA LEU A 16 14.70 25.67 6.36
C LEU A 16 15.13 24.27 6.78
N MET A 17 16.44 24.01 6.89
CA MET A 17 16.96 22.74 7.42
C MET A 17 16.65 22.56 8.92
N LEU A 18 16.64 23.66 9.67
CA LEU A 18 16.29 23.72 11.09
C LEU A 18 14.79 23.68 11.35
N MET A 19 13.96 24.00 10.35
CA MET A 19 12.52 24.09 10.51
C MET A 19 11.99 22.70 10.93
N PRO A 20 11.26 22.62 12.06
CA PRO A 20 10.72 21.35 12.50
C PRO A 20 9.69 20.85 11.50
N LEU A 21 9.66 19.53 11.30
CA LEU A 21 8.61 18.90 10.52
C LEU A 21 7.40 18.68 11.42
N THR A 22 6.25 19.20 11.00
CA THR A 22 4.98 18.94 11.66
C THR A 22 4.25 17.85 10.87
N VAL A 23 4.05 16.70 11.48
CA VAL A 23 3.32 15.58 10.87
C VAL A 23 1.97 15.44 11.57
N PRO A 24 0.84 15.52 10.86
CA PRO A 24 -0.47 15.30 11.47
C PRO A 24 -0.60 13.85 11.94
N VAL A 25 -1.18 13.67 13.12
CA VAL A 25 -1.52 12.35 13.66
C VAL A 25 -3.00 12.11 13.39
N PHE A 26 -3.29 11.04 12.65
CA PHE A 26 -4.66 10.61 12.39
C PHE A 26 -5.08 9.54 13.40
N LYS A 27 -6.34 9.61 13.83
CA LYS A 27 -7.02 8.62 14.66
C LYS A 27 -8.39 8.32 14.08
N SER A 28 -9.00 7.23 14.54
CA SER A 28 -10.37 6.84 14.25
C SER A 28 -11.02 6.32 15.53
N ASP A 29 -12.34 6.39 15.64
CA ASP A 29 -13.09 5.73 16.72
C ASP A 29 -13.80 4.45 16.24
N ALA A 30 -13.59 4.07 14.97
CA ALA A 30 -14.15 2.85 14.40
C ALA A 30 -13.62 1.61 15.13
N ALA A 31 -14.52 0.69 15.49
CA ALA A 31 -14.14 -0.62 16.01
C ALA A 31 -13.20 -1.33 15.02
N TYR A 32 -12.28 -2.12 15.54
CA TYR A 32 -11.28 -2.88 14.78
C TYR A 32 -10.31 -2.07 13.91
N SER A 33 -10.38 -0.74 13.93
CA SER A 33 -9.44 0.13 13.20
C SER A 33 -8.06 0.19 13.88
N VAL A 34 -6.99 0.17 13.09
CA VAL A 34 -5.62 0.35 13.57
C VAL A 34 -5.38 1.78 14.08
N LEU A 35 -6.19 2.72 13.62
CA LEU A 35 -6.16 4.12 14.06
C LEU A 35 -6.97 4.35 15.34
N ASN A 36 -7.70 3.34 15.83
CA ASN A 36 -8.48 3.42 17.06
C ASN A 36 -7.66 2.97 18.29
N THR A 37 -7.43 3.94 19.19
CA THR A 37 -6.70 3.74 20.46
C THR A 37 -7.58 3.35 21.65
N ASN A 38 -8.90 3.30 21.47
CA ASN A 38 -9.86 2.88 22.50
C ASN A 38 -9.86 1.35 22.65
N TRP A 39 -10.59 0.82 23.62
CA TRP A 39 -10.57 -0.60 23.99
C TRP A 39 -10.92 -1.55 22.81
N ASN A 40 -11.83 -1.13 21.92
CA ASN A 40 -12.32 -1.90 20.76
C ASN A 40 -11.54 -1.65 19.45
N GLY A 41 -10.46 -0.86 19.47
CA GLY A 41 -9.58 -0.67 18.32
C GLY A 41 -8.41 -1.66 18.31
N VAL A 42 -7.61 -1.71 17.23
CA VAL A 42 -6.45 -2.62 17.10
C VAL A 42 -5.10 -1.90 17.03
N SER A 43 -5.02 -0.67 17.55
CA SER A 43 -3.79 0.14 17.49
C SER A 43 -2.55 -0.53 18.11
N MET A 44 -2.72 -1.35 19.15
CA MET A 44 -1.61 -2.11 19.75
C MET A 44 -1.09 -3.19 18.80
N PHE A 45 -1.98 -3.88 18.10
CA PHE A 45 -1.61 -4.82 17.04
C PHE A 45 -0.94 -4.11 15.85
N GLY A 46 -1.42 -2.94 15.47
CA GLY A 46 -0.75 -2.08 14.48
C GLY A 46 0.69 -1.73 14.84
N LYS A 47 0.94 -1.41 16.12
CA LYS A 47 2.32 -1.16 16.62
C LYS A 47 3.19 -2.42 16.53
N LEU A 48 2.63 -3.59 16.84
CA LEU A 48 3.33 -4.86 16.69
C LEU A 48 3.71 -5.11 15.22
N LEU A 49 2.78 -4.93 14.29
CA LEU A 49 3.05 -5.06 12.85
C LEU A 49 4.14 -4.09 12.39
N TYR A 50 4.07 -2.83 12.81
CA TYR A 50 5.07 -1.81 12.49
C TYR A 50 6.48 -2.16 13.02
N SER A 51 6.56 -2.87 14.15
CA SER A 51 7.86 -3.31 14.69
C SER A 51 8.50 -4.44 13.88
N GLU A 52 7.71 -5.20 13.11
CA GLU A 52 8.16 -6.36 12.33
C GLU A 52 8.24 -6.09 10.81
N GLY A 53 7.57 -5.06 10.31
CA GLY A 53 7.54 -4.74 8.88
C GLY A 53 6.85 -3.42 8.54
N ASN A 54 6.69 -3.17 7.24
CA ASN A 54 5.99 -1.98 6.76
C ASN A 54 4.48 -2.18 6.87
N ILE A 55 3.79 -1.18 7.38
CA ILE A 55 2.34 -1.16 7.52
C ILE A 55 1.74 -0.11 6.58
N GLN A 56 0.69 -0.47 5.86
CA GLN A 56 -0.04 0.44 4.99
C GLN A 56 -1.56 0.27 5.20
N PRO A 57 -2.27 1.27 5.73
CA PRO A 57 -3.72 1.22 5.81
C PRO A 57 -4.33 1.36 4.40
N VAL A 58 -5.32 0.52 4.11
CA VAL A 58 -6.10 0.52 2.87
C VAL A 58 -7.40 1.26 3.15
N LEU A 59 -7.49 2.48 2.60
CA LEU A 59 -8.60 3.41 2.88
C LEU A 59 -9.64 3.47 1.75
N ALA A 60 -9.45 2.68 0.69
CA ALA A 60 -10.28 2.68 -0.50
C ALA A 60 -10.56 1.24 -0.95
N PRO A 61 -11.63 1.02 -1.74
CA PRO A 61 -11.93 -0.28 -2.33
C PRO A 61 -10.74 -0.89 -3.06
N TYR A 62 -10.64 -2.21 -3.05
CA TYR A 62 -9.47 -2.93 -3.54
C TYR A 62 -9.17 -2.71 -5.03
N ASP A 63 -10.20 -2.49 -5.84
CA ASP A 63 -10.07 -2.17 -7.27
C ASP A 63 -9.57 -0.75 -7.52
N SER A 64 -9.69 0.16 -6.54
CA SER A 64 -9.17 1.53 -6.66
C SER A 64 -7.68 1.63 -6.33
N ILE A 65 -7.13 0.64 -5.61
CA ILE A 65 -5.72 0.60 -5.20
C ILE A 65 -4.91 -0.44 -5.98
N ASP A 66 -5.50 -1.03 -7.03
CA ASP A 66 -4.93 -2.12 -7.81
C ASP A 66 -4.35 -3.24 -6.92
N LEU A 67 -5.15 -3.72 -5.95
CA LEU A 67 -4.72 -4.69 -4.94
C LEU A 67 -4.04 -5.91 -5.59
N GLU A 68 -4.51 -6.35 -6.76
CA GLU A 68 -3.91 -7.47 -7.49
C GLU A 68 -2.40 -7.31 -7.76
N ASN A 69 -1.88 -6.09 -7.85
CA ASN A 69 -0.48 -5.78 -8.14
C ASN A 69 0.39 -5.65 -6.88
N LEU A 70 -0.23 -5.67 -5.70
CA LEU A 70 0.48 -5.59 -4.43
C LEU A 70 1.09 -6.94 -4.02
N LYS A 71 2.13 -6.86 -3.19
CA LYS A 71 2.84 -8.02 -2.63
C LYS A 71 2.93 -7.91 -1.13
N GLY A 72 2.42 -8.91 -0.41
CA GLY A 72 2.46 -8.93 1.04
C GLY A 72 1.29 -9.66 1.67
N VAL A 73 0.85 -9.14 2.80
CA VAL A 73 -0.26 -9.71 3.58
C VAL A 73 -1.38 -8.67 3.66
N LEU A 74 -2.58 -9.04 3.24
CA LEU A 74 -3.78 -8.25 3.50
C LEU A 74 -4.42 -8.74 4.79
N ILE A 75 -4.69 -7.83 5.72
CA ILE A 75 -5.28 -8.11 7.02
C ILE A 75 -6.63 -7.41 7.09
N VAL A 76 -7.69 -8.20 7.19
CA VAL A 76 -9.08 -7.76 7.28
C VAL A 76 -9.61 -8.21 8.64
N ILE A 77 -9.99 -7.26 9.51
CA ILE A 77 -10.41 -7.53 10.90
C ILE A 77 -11.80 -6.94 11.10
N GLY A 78 -12.79 -7.78 11.42
CA GLY A 78 -14.16 -7.37 11.72
C GLY A 78 -14.84 -6.53 10.63
N PRO A 79 -14.80 -6.94 9.34
CA PRO A 79 -15.41 -6.16 8.27
C PRO A 79 -16.93 -6.10 8.44
N ASN A 80 -17.52 -4.91 8.29
CA ASN A 80 -18.97 -4.69 8.45
C ASN A 80 -19.59 -3.93 7.27
N VAL A 81 -18.83 -3.78 6.19
CA VAL A 81 -19.27 -3.28 4.88
C VAL A 81 -19.18 -4.42 3.87
N ASP A 82 -20.12 -4.47 2.94
CA ASP A 82 -20.14 -5.49 1.91
C ASP A 82 -19.02 -5.28 0.88
N PHE A 83 -18.44 -6.39 0.43
CA PHE A 83 -17.42 -6.42 -0.61
C PHE A 83 -18.06 -6.45 -2.00
N SER A 84 -17.58 -5.63 -2.93
CA SER A 84 -18.05 -5.69 -4.31
C SER A 84 -17.49 -6.91 -5.05
N ASN A 85 -18.18 -7.35 -6.11
CA ASN A 85 -17.68 -8.43 -6.98
C ASN A 85 -16.33 -8.08 -7.66
N ARG A 86 -15.99 -6.79 -7.79
CA ARG A 86 -14.70 -6.34 -8.33
C ARG A 86 -13.59 -6.60 -7.33
N GLU A 87 -13.80 -6.19 -6.08
CA GLU A 87 -12.85 -6.41 -4.99
C GLU A 87 -12.59 -7.89 -4.72
N ILE A 88 -13.62 -8.73 -4.81
CA ILE A 88 -13.44 -10.19 -4.73
C ILE A 88 -12.53 -10.72 -5.84
N ARG A 89 -12.59 -10.15 -7.06
CA ARG A 89 -11.70 -10.54 -8.16
C ARG A 89 -10.26 -10.08 -7.92
N GLU A 90 -10.09 -8.84 -7.46
CA GLU A 90 -8.78 -8.32 -7.04
C GLU A 90 -8.13 -9.22 -5.98
N LEU A 91 -8.91 -9.58 -4.97
CA LEU A 91 -8.46 -10.45 -3.88
C LEU A 91 -8.11 -11.86 -4.36
N LYS A 92 -8.89 -12.40 -5.31
CA LYS A 92 -8.59 -13.68 -5.94
C LYS A 92 -7.24 -13.63 -6.66
N THR A 93 -6.99 -12.62 -7.50
CA THR A 93 -5.72 -12.45 -8.20
C THR A 93 -4.55 -12.24 -7.23
N PHE A 94 -4.78 -11.45 -6.17
CA PHE A 94 -3.81 -11.21 -5.11
C PHE A 94 -3.36 -12.52 -4.46
N LEU A 95 -4.28 -13.41 -4.09
CA LEU A 95 -3.98 -14.72 -3.51
C LEU A 95 -3.32 -15.67 -4.52
N GLU A 96 -3.79 -15.72 -5.76
CA GLU A 96 -3.21 -16.55 -6.83
C GLU A 96 -1.74 -16.21 -7.11
N ARG A 97 -1.32 -14.96 -6.86
CA ARG A 97 0.07 -14.49 -6.97
C ARG A 97 0.97 -14.88 -5.80
N GLY A 98 0.45 -15.58 -4.79
CA GLY A 98 1.25 -16.08 -3.67
C GLY A 98 1.19 -15.24 -2.40
N ASN A 99 0.29 -14.26 -2.35
CA ASN A 99 0.10 -13.42 -1.17
C ASN A 99 -0.77 -14.11 -0.10
N THR A 100 -0.81 -13.52 1.10
CA THR A 100 -1.61 -14.04 2.22
C THR A 100 -2.76 -13.10 2.56
N LEU A 101 -3.94 -13.67 2.80
CA LEU A 101 -5.07 -12.96 3.42
C LEU A 101 -5.20 -13.43 4.87
N VAL A 102 -5.16 -12.52 5.82
CA VAL A 102 -5.63 -12.76 7.20
C VAL A 102 -7.04 -12.20 7.27
N LEU A 103 -8.04 -13.07 7.41
CA LEU A 103 -9.44 -12.69 7.57
C LEU A 103 -9.88 -13.07 8.98
N ALA A 104 -10.04 -12.07 9.84
CA ALA A 104 -10.57 -12.22 11.18
C ALA A 104 -11.98 -11.64 11.22
N ASP A 105 -12.98 -12.49 11.43
CA ASP A 105 -14.37 -12.08 11.47
C ASP A 105 -15.18 -13.09 12.28
N ASP A 106 -16.29 -12.64 12.84
CA ASP A 106 -17.22 -13.42 13.64
C ASP A 106 -18.61 -13.42 12.99
N PHE A 107 -19.28 -12.26 12.97
CA PHE A 107 -20.65 -12.05 12.55
C PHE A 107 -20.78 -10.96 11.46
N GLY A 108 -19.66 -10.42 10.98
CA GLY A 108 -19.59 -9.43 9.92
C GLY A 108 -19.74 -10.00 8.51
N THR A 109 -19.09 -9.32 7.55
CA THR A 109 -19.21 -9.59 6.11
C THR A 109 -18.13 -10.53 5.57
N GLY A 110 -17.24 -11.08 6.39
CA GLY A 110 -16.16 -11.97 5.98
C GLY A 110 -16.64 -13.26 5.30
N ASN A 111 -17.82 -13.75 5.67
CA ASN A 111 -18.47 -14.87 4.97
C ASN A 111 -18.81 -14.55 3.49
N GLN A 112 -18.97 -13.28 3.11
CA GLN A 112 -19.11 -12.85 1.71
C GLN A 112 -17.81 -13.06 0.95
N VAL A 113 -16.68 -12.70 1.56
CA VAL A 113 -15.34 -12.91 0.99
C VAL A 113 -15.10 -14.40 0.74
N LEU A 114 -15.35 -15.25 1.76
CA LEU A 114 -15.17 -16.70 1.64
C LEU A 114 -16.06 -17.31 0.53
N ARG A 115 -17.31 -16.83 0.37
CA ARG A 115 -18.18 -17.26 -0.74
C ARG A 115 -17.64 -16.78 -2.09
N GLY A 116 -17.24 -15.52 -2.18
CA GLY A 116 -16.73 -14.91 -3.40
C GLY A 116 -15.44 -15.57 -3.91
N LEU A 117 -14.57 -15.99 -3.00
CA LEU A 117 -13.36 -16.74 -3.32
C LEU A 117 -13.62 -18.20 -3.68
N GLY A 118 -14.81 -18.74 -3.37
CA GLY A 118 -15.19 -20.12 -3.70
C GLY A 118 -14.66 -21.17 -2.73
N VAL A 119 -14.22 -20.79 -1.52
CA VAL A 119 -13.79 -21.74 -0.49
C VAL A 119 -15.00 -22.34 0.25
N LYS A 120 -14.83 -23.49 0.91
CA LYS A 120 -15.94 -24.23 1.58
C LYS A 120 -16.18 -23.78 3.02
N GLU A 121 -15.14 -23.24 3.65
CA GLU A 121 -15.11 -22.82 5.05
C GLU A 121 -16.02 -21.63 5.30
N ARG A 122 -16.75 -21.63 6.43
CA ARG A 122 -17.67 -20.54 6.79
C ARG A 122 -17.58 -20.23 8.27
N LEU A 123 -17.77 -18.97 8.63
CA LEU A 123 -17.95 -18.57 10.03
C LEU A 123 -19.38 -18.86 10.46
N SER A 124 -19.57 -19.40 11.66
CA SER A 124 -20.90 -19.60 12.25
C SER A 124 -21.60 -18.27 12.48
N LYS A 125 -22.93 -18.27 12.46
CA LYS A 125 -23.74 -17.09 12.78
C LYS A 125 -24.13 -16.98 14.25
N SER A 126 -23.51 -17.79 15.09
CA SER A 126 -23.79 -17.86 16.51
C SER A 126 -22.49 -18.09 17.26
N PRO A 127 -22.32 -17.45 18.42
CA PRO A 127 -21.13 -17.61 19.23
C PRO A 127 -21.06 -19.02 19.81
N ILE A 128 -19.85 -19.45 20.14
CA ILE A 128 -19.63 -20.63 20.95
C ILE A 128 -19.79 -20.29 22.44
N VAL A 129 -20.30 -21.23 23.23
CA VAL A 129 -20.24 -21.16 24.69
C VAL A 129 -19.23 -22.20 25.18
N SER A 130 -18.29 -21.79 26.03
CA SER A 130 -17.29 -22.67 26.62
C SER A 130 -17.44 -22.72 28.14
N LEU A 131 -17.17 -23.88 28.74
CA LEU A 131 -17.03 -24.01 30.20
C LEU A 131 -15.67 -23.51 30.70
N PHE A 132 -14.70 -23.35 29.80
CA PHE A 132 -13.40 -22.77 30.09
C PHE A 132 -13.39 -21.33 29.59
N TYR A 133 -13.45 -20.38 30.52
CA TYR A 133 -13.57 -18.96 30.20
C TYR A 133 -12.82 -18.08 31.20
N SER A 134 -12.56 -16.84 30.80
CA SER A 134 -11.96 -15.80 31.63
C SER A 134 -13.05 -14.82 32.08
N LYS A 135 -13.25 -14.61 33.38
CA LYS A 135 -14.26 -13.68 33.94
C LYS A 135 -15.74 -14.07 33.69
N SER A 136 -16.19 -14.17 32.43
CA SER A 136 -17.55 -14.57 32.03
C SER A 136 -17.51 -15.54 30.85
N TYR A 137 -18.63 -16.24 30.59
CA TYR A 137 -18.74 -17.22 29.50
C TYR A 137 -18.52 -16.63 28.11
N GLU A 138 -18.63 -15.30 27.99
CA GLU A 138 -18.38 -14.53 26.77
C GLU A 138 -16.91 -14.52 26.39
N PHE A 139 -15.98 -14.82 27.32
CA PHE A 139 -14.55 -14.90 27.02
C PHE A 139 -13.99 -16.32 27.10
N PRO A 140 -14.34 -17.23 26.17
CA PRO A 140 -13.73 -18.55 26.09
C PRO A 140 -12.20 -18.51 26.10
N ILE A 141 -11.60 -19.48 26.79
CA ILE A 141 -10.17 -19.70 26.79
C ILE A 141 -9.84 -20.91 25.90
N VAL A 142 -8.85 -20.74 25.05
CA VAL A 142 -8.33 -21.79 24.17
C VAL A 142 -6.88 -22.10 24.50
N VAL A 143 -6.56 -23.40 24.58
CA VAL A 143 -5.20 -23.93 24.83
C VAL A 143 -4.77 -24.98 23.80
N ASP A 144 -5.68 -25.53 23.00
CA ASP A 144 -5.35 -26.50 21.94
C ASP A 144 -4.89 -25.75 20.68
N ILE A 145 -3.57 -25.49 20.63
CA ILE A 145 -2.87 -24.88 19.49
C ILE A 145 -2.02 -25.96 18.83
N ARG A 146 -2.43 -26.40 17.64
CA ARG A 146 -1.83 -27.55 16.93
C ARG A 146 -0.65 -27.20 16.04
N SER A 147 -0.40 -25.91 15.80
CA SER A 147 0.82 -25.45 15.15
C SER A 147 1.90 -25.17 16.20
N ASN A 148 3.07 -25.78 16.01
CA ASN A 148 4.22 -25.56 16.88
C ASN A 148 4.69 -24.09 16.82
N GLU A 149 4.65 -23.48 15.65
CA GLU A 149 5.05 -22.10 15.43
C GLU A 149 4.14 -21.11 16.19
N LEU A 150 2.85 -21.40 16.26
CA LEU A 150 1.86 -20.56 16.93
C LEU A 150 1.82 -20.79 18.44
N SER A 151 2.19 -21.99 18.93
CA SER A 151 2.07 -22.36 20.36
C SER A 151 3.28 -21.98 21.23
N MET A 152 4.43 -21.61 20.64
CA MET A 152 5.65 -21.29 21.38
C MET A 152 5.44 -20.18 22.42
N GLY A 153 5.53 -20.53 23.70
CA GLY A 153 5.37 -19.58 24.81
C GLY A 153 3.94 -19.04 24.98
N VAL A 154 2.95 -19.66 24.34
CA VAL A 154 1.54 -19.30 24.47
C VAL A 154 0.88 -20.25 25.47
N GLU A 155 0.52 -19.74 26.63
CA GLU A 155 -0.19 -20.53 27.66
C GLU A 155 -1.67 -20.70 27.33
N LYS A 156 -2.29 -19.64 26.79
CA LYS A 156 -3.70 -19.58 26.45
C LYS A 156 -3.97 -18.47 25.45
N ILE A 157 -5.12 -18.55 24.79
CA ILE A 157 -5.73 -17.48 23.98
C ILE A 157 -7.08 -17.17 24.59
N VAL A 158 -7.36 -15.89 24.82
CA VAL A 158 -8.65 -15.39 25.31
C VAL A 158 -9.43 -14.82 24.14
N LEU A 159 -10.63 -15.33 23.95
CA LEU A 159 -11.58 -14.94 22.91
C LEU A 159 -12.65 -13.99 23.48
N ASN A 160 -13.50 -13.41 22.64
CA ASN A 160 -14.73 -12.71 23.03
C ASN A 160 -15.87 -13.02 22.06
N GLU A 161 -16.94 -13.63 22.57
CA GLU A 161 -18.11 -14.10 21.81
C GLU A 161 -17.79 -14.72 20.44
N PRO A 162 -16.79 -15.62 20.35
CA PRO A 162 -16.21 -15.97 19.06
C PRO A 162 -17.18 -16.82 18.24
N ALA A 163 -17.17 -16.62 16.92
CA ALA A 163 -17.74 -17.59 16.01
C ALA A 163 -16.87 -18.85 15.95
N VAL A 164 -17.27 -19.82 15.13
CA VAL A 164 -16.46 -21.00 14.81
C VAL A 164 -16.33 -21.18 13.31
N ILE A 165 -15.28 -21.88 12.89
CA ILE A 165 -15.04 -22.22 11.49
C ILE A 165 -15.75 -23.55 11.17
N LEU A 166 -16.73 -23.49 10.28
CA LEU A 166 -17.46 -24.63 9.75
C LEU A 166 -16.75 -25.17 8.50
N ASN A 167 -16.93 -26.47 8.23
CA ASN A 167 -16.44 -27.18 7.04
C ASN A 167 -14.91 -27.20 6.85
N THR A 168 -14.12 -26.88 7.89
CA THR A 168 -12.66 -27.03 7.85
C THR A 168 -12.23 -28.42 8.32
N GLN A 169 -11.18 -28.94 7.69
CA GLN A 169 -10.50 -30.17 8.11
C GLN A 169 -9.11 -29.88 8.69
N ASN A 170 -8.60 -28.66 8.51
CA ASN A 170 -7.25 -28.23 8.86
C ASN A 170 -7.32 -27.03 9.83
N GLY A 171 -8.00 -27.22 10.96
CA GLY A 171 -7.95 -26.25 12.04
C GLY A 171 -6.55 -26.23 12.65
N LEU A 172 -6.06 -25.03 12.97
CA LEU A 172 -4.80 -24.83 13.69
C LEU A 172 -5.04 -24.65 15.18
N ILE A 173 -6.19 -24.10 15.55
CA ILE A 173 -6.53 -23.79 16.94
C ILE A 173 -7.98 -24.22 17.18
N TYR A 174 -8.21 -24.89 18.30
CA TYR A 174 -9.49 -25.49 18.63
C TYR A 174 -9.96 -25.15 20.03
N THR A 175 -11.27 -25.00 20.21
CA THR A 175 -11.88 -24.88 21.52
C THR A 175 -11.75 -26.18 22.33
N SER A 176 -12.20 -26.16 23.60
CA SER A 176 -12.31 -27.38 24.40
C SER A 176 -13.37 -28.34 23.85
N HIS A 177 -13.26 -29.63 24.18
CA HIS A 177 -14.31 -30.63 23.90
C HIS A 177 -15.64 -30.36 24.60
N SER A 178 -15.64 -29.53 25.64
CA SER A 178 -16.82 -29.13 26.40
C SER A 178 -17.53 -27.90 25.82
N SER A 179 -17.06 -27.37 24.69
CA SER A 179 -17.68 -26.22 24.04
C SER A 179 -19.01 -26.60 23.39
N VAL A 180 -19.93 -25.65 23.32
CA VAL A 180 -21.29 -25.84 22.83
C VAL A 180 -21.58 -24.83 21.73
N LEU A 181 -21.91 -25.34 20.54
CA LEU A 181 -22.42 -24.56 19.42
C LEU A 181 -23.87 -24.96 19.16
N SER A 182 -24.81 -24.02 19.35
CA SER A 182 -26.24 -24.24 19.06
C SER A 182 -26.78 -25.57 19.64
N GLY A 183 -26.42 -25.87 20.89
CA GLY A 183 -26.85 -27.10 21.61
C GLY A 183 -26.05 -28.36 21.30
N LYS A 184 -25.04 -28.31 20.43
CA LYS A 184 -24.15 -29.44 20.14
C LYS A 184 -22.82 -29.27 20.86
N TYR A 185 -22.48 -30.25 21.69
CA TYR A 185 -21.17 -30.34 22.32
C TYR A 185 -20.11 -30.79 21.33
N GLY A 186 -18.91 -30.24 21.45
CA GLY A 186 -17.78 -30.68 20.68
C GLY A 186 -16.62 -29.72 20.78
N GLN A 187 -15.55 -30.11 20.09
CA GLN A 187 -14.40 -29.27 19.86
C GLN A 187 -14.58 -28.58 18.49
N PHE A 188 -14.42 -27.25 18.45
CA PHE A 188 -14.65 -26.46 17.25
C PHE A 188 -13.38 -25.68 16.87
N PRO A 189 -13.05 -25.57 15.58
CA PRO A 189 -11.90 -24.80 15.13
C PRO A 189 -12.20 -23.30 15.14
N ILE A 190 -11.26 -22.52 15.68
CA ILE A 190 -11.33 -21.04 15.75
C ILE A 190 -10.31 -20.35 14.84
N MET A 191 -9.28 -21.08 14.44
CA MET A 191 -8.33 -20.63 13.42
C MET A 191 -8.05 -21.76 12.45
N ALA A 192 -7.99 -21.46 11.16
CA ALA A 192 -7.65 -22.41 10.11
C ALA A 192 -6.80 -21.76 9.03
N GLU A 193 -5.93 -22.56 8.41
CA GLU A 193 -5.25 -22.18 7.18
C GLU A 193 -5.92 -22.86 5.99
N ILE A 194 -6.23 -22.07 4.96
CA ILE A 194 -6.87 -22.52 3.73
C ILE A 194 -5.91 -22.22 2.57
N PRO A 195 -5.33 -23.24 1.93
CA PRO A 195 -4.52 -23.05 0.73
C PRO A 195 -5.36 -22.42 -0.41
N TYR A 196 -4.81 -21.43 -1.11
CA TYR A 196 -5.51 -20.77 -2.22
C TYR A 196 -4.56 -20.38 -3.35
N GLY A 197 -4.61 -21.11 -4.47
CA GLY A 197 -3.66 -20.89 -5.57
C GLY A 197 -2.22 -21.09 -5.12
N LYS A 198 -1.37 -20.07 -5.26
CA LYS A 198 0.00 -20.05 -4.72
C LYS A 198 0.08 -19.43 -3.32
N GLY A 199 -1.02 -18.81 -2.87
CA GLY A 199 -1.13 -18.12 -1.59
C GLY A 199 -1.94 -18.92 -0.58
N ARG A 200 -2.40 -18.24 0.46
CA ARG A 200 -3.19 -18.84 1.54
C ARG A 200 -4.09 -17.82 2.24
N ILE A 201 -5.14 -18.33 2.85
CA ILE A 201 -6.04 -17.57 3.72
C ILE A 201 -5.87 -18.10 5.13
N ILE A 202 -5.60 -17.20 6.06
CA ILE A 202 -5.59 -17.46 7.50
C ILE A 202 -6.92 -16.92 8.02
N LEU A 203 -7.84 -17.84 8.30
CA LEU A 203 -9.17 -17.52 8.79
C LEU A 203 -9.17 -17.61 10.31
N ILE A 204 -9.64 -16.56 10.98
CA ILE A 204 -9.75 -16.45 12.44
C ILE A 204 -11.20 -16.09 12.75
N SER A 205 -11.83 -16.83 13.66
CA SER A 205 -13.27 -16.70 13.92
C SER A 205 -13.62 -15.67 15.00
N ASP A 206 -12.64 -14.88 15.42
CA ASP A 206 -12.77 -13.89 16.46
C ASP A 206 -11.83 -12.69 16.17
N PRO A 207 -12.36 -11.54 15.74
CA PRO A 207 -11.58 -10.33 15.56
C PRO A 207 -11.15 -9.67 16.89
N ASP A 208 -11.83 -9.95 18.01
CA ASP A 208 -11.55 -9.31 19.29
C ASP A 208 -10.19 -9.68 19.86
N ILE A 209 -9.60 -10.80 19.43
CA ILE A 209 -8.25 -11.19 19.85
C ILE A 209 -7.20 -10.12 19.52
N PHE A 210 -7.46 -9.29 18.49
CA PHE A 210 -6.59 -8.21 18.05
C PHE A 210 -6.85 -6.88 18.77
N THR A 211 -7.97 -6.75 19.49
CA THR A 211 -8.36 -5.49 20.12
C THR A 211 -7.41 -5.09 21.24
N ASN A 212 -7.32 -3.79 21.49
CA ASN A 212 -6.50 -3.24 22.56
C ASN A 212 -6.92 -3.81 23.94
N ALA A 213 -8.19 -4.18 24.12
CA ALA A 213 -8.71 -4.80 25.33
C ALA A 213 -8.13 -6.19 25.60
N LEU A 214 -8.00 -7.04 24.57
CA LEU A 214 -7.48 -8.40 24.70
C LEU A 214 -6.02 -8.56 24.29
N PHE A 215 -5.40 -7.53 23.72
CA PHE A 215 -4.02 -7.59 23.20
C PHE A 215 -3.03 -8.14 24.22
N LYS A 216 -3.10 -7.70 25.48
CA LYS A 216 -2.17 -8.15 26.53
C LYS A 216 -2.32 -9.62 26.88
N GLU A 217 -3.55 -10.14 26.88
CA GLU A 217 -3.80 -11.56 27.15
C GLU A 217 -3.34 -12.44 25.97
N ASN A 218 -3.38 -11.90 24.76
CA ASN A 218 -3.05 -12.61 23.52
C ASN A 218 -1.68 -12.24 22.93
N GLU A 219 -0.85 -11.44 23.62
CA GLU A 219 0.35 -10.83 23.04
C GLU A 219 1.34 -11.86 22.51
N ALA A 220 1.58 -12.92 23.29
CA ALA A 220 2.48 -14.01 22.90
C ALA A 220 2.00 -14.70 21.61
N PHE A 221 0.69 -14.97 21.53
CA PHE A 221 0.09 -15.55 20.34
C PHE A 221 0.16 -14.61 19.13
N LEU A 222 -0.14 -13.33 19.31
CA LEU A 222 -0.10 -12.35 18.22
C LEU A 222 1.32 -12.15 17.68
N LYS A 223 2.35 -12.19 18.53
CA LYS A 223 3.77 -12.18 18.10
C LYS A 223 4.11 -13.40 17.23
N ASN A 224 3.66 -14.57 17.64
CA ASN A 224 3.84 -15.79 16.86
C ASN A 224 3.07 -15.73 15.54
N LEU A 225 1.84 -15.21 15.55
CA LEU A 225 1.02 -15.02 14.36
C LEU A 225 1.72 -14.10 13.35
N VAL A 226 2.23 -12.94 13.79
CA VAL A 226 2.96 -12.00 12.90
C VAL A 226 4.21 -12.66 12.31
N SER A 227 4.92 -13.47 13.10
CA SER A 227 6.06 -14.25 12.62
C SER A 227 5.63 -15.32 11.59
N TYR A 228 4.49 -15.96 11.82
CA TYR A 228 3.92 -17.03 10.99
C TYR A 228 3.43 -16.54 9.63
N ILE A 229 2.84 -15.35 9.54
CA ILE A 229 2.25 -14.80 8.30
C ILE A 229 3.28 -14.31 7.26
N LYS A 230 4.59 -14.44 7.55
CA LYS A 230 5.75 -14.12 6.71
C LYS A 230 6.02 -12.61 6.57
N LYS A 231 7.31 -12.26 6.51
CA LYS A 231 7.80 -10.88 6.45
C LYS A 231 7.52 -10.24 5.08
N GLY A 232 6.95 -9.03 5.10
CA GLY A 232 6.59 -8.26 3.91
C GLY A 232 5.90 -6.94 4.30
N THR A 233 5.14 -6.36 3.38
CA THR A 233 4.23 -5.24 3.68
C THR A 233 2.90 -5.79 4.19
N PHE A 234 2.43 -5.25 5.32
CA PHE A 234 1.12 -5.51 5.89
C PHE A 234 0.14 -4.43 5.42
N TYR A 235 -0.83 -4.83 4.60
CA TYR A 235 -1.94 -4.00 4.20
C TYR A 235 -3.09 -4.23 5.18
N ILE A 236 -3.52 -3.19 5.90
CA ILE A 236 -4.63 -3.32 6.85
C ILE A 236 -5.86 -2.70 6.23
N ASP A 237 -6.92 -3.47 6.12
CA ASP A 237 -8.19 -3.02 5.58
C ASP A 237 -8.92 -2.10 6.55
N GLU A 238 -9.05 -0.84 6.18
CA GLU A 238 -9.90 0.15 6.86
C GLU A 238 -11.10 0.54 6.01
N ALA A 239 -11.10 0.17 4.72
CA ALA A 239 -12.16 0.49 3.76
C ALA A 239 -13.49 -0.20 4.10
N HIS A 240 -13.45 -1.36 4.76
CA HIS A 240 -14.64 -2.15 5.10
C HIS A 240 -15.16 -1.94 6.53
N HIS A 241 -14.85 -0.78 7.11
CA HIS A 241 -15.40 -0.30 8.38
C HIS A 241 -16.39 0.86 8.11
N ARG A 242 -17.69 0.63 8.35
CA ARG A 242 -18.76 1.62 8.11
C ARG A 242 -18.53 2.94 8.85
N ASP A 243 -18.00 2.86 10.06
CA ASP A 243 -17.79 4.01 10.93
C ASP A 243 -16.36 4.59 10.83
N PHE A 244 -15.59 4.19 9.81
CA PHE A 244 -14.25 4.70 9.60
C PHE A 244 -14.28 6.17 9.17
N ASN A 245 -13.94 7.05 10.13
CA ASN A 245 -13.80 8.48 9.90
C ASN A 245 -12.48 8.96 10.50
N PRO A 246 -11.42 9.09 9.69
CA PRO A 246 -10.12 9.51 10.18
C PRO A 246 -10.16 11.00 10.53
N TYR A 247 -9.84 11.34 11.78
CA TYR A 247 -9.72 12.71 12.26
C TYR A 247 -8.27 13.02 12.66
N SER A 248 -7.86 14.28 12.50
CA SER A 248 -6.57 14.74 13.01
C SER A 248 -6.68 14.92 14.53
N ALA A 249 -5.96 14.08 15.28
CA ALA A 249 -5.90 14.17 16.74
C ALA A 249 -4.84 15.16 17.24
N GLY A 250 -4.05 15.72 16.34
CA GLY A 250 -2.97 16.66 16.64
C GLY A 250 -1.82 16.53 15.65
N SER A 251 -0.65 17.05 16.04
CA SER A 251 0.56 16.98 15.23
C SER A 251 1.78 16.62 16.06
N ILE A 252 2.63 15.75 15.53
CA ILE A 252 3.95 15.49 16.09
C ILE A 252 4.93 16.45 15.45
N VAL A 253 5.62 17.22 16.28
CA VAL A 253 6.69 18.12 15.86
C VAL A 253 8.01 17.35 15.94
N VAL A 254 8.48 16.87 14.80
CA VAL A 254 9.78 16.21 14.69
C VAL A 254 10.85 17.29 14.57
N ARG A 255 11.56 17.53 15.67
CA ARG A 255 12.76 18.39 15.66
C ARG A 255 13.87 17.66 14.91
N ARG A 256 14.30 18.22 13.78
CA ARG A 256 15.43 17.68 13.03
C ARG A 256 16.74 17.98 13.77
N ALA A 257 17.55 16.94 13.98
CA ALA A 257 18.93 17.13 14.40
C ALA A 257 19.75 17.64 13.20
N ILE A 258 20.58 18.66 13.43
CA ILE A 258 21.41 19.26 12.37
C ILE A 258 22.44 18.22 11.92
N ASN A 259 22.35 17.79 10.66
CA ASN A 259 23.46 17.11 10.02
C ASN A 259 24.49 18.18 9.60
N LYS A 260 25.59 18.27 10.35
CA LYS A 260 26.66 19.26 10.14
C LYS A 260 27.28 19.13 8.74
N GLU A 261 27.34 17.92 8.17
CA GLU A 261 27.87 17.70 6.82
C GLU A 261 26.96 18.30 5.76
N LEU A 262 25.64 18.09 5.85
CA LEU A 262 24.69 18.68 4.91
C LEU A 262 24.71 20.21 4.95
N VAL A 263 24.82 20.81 6.13
CA VAL A 263 24.97 22.26 6.27
C VAL A 263 26.29 22.74 5.63
N PHE A 264 27.39 22.02 5.84
CA PHE A 264 28.67 22.34 5.23
C PHE A 264 28.60 22.29 3.69
N TYR A 265 28.04 21.22 3.13
CA TYR A 265 27.85 21.10 1.67
C TYR A 265 26.93 22.18 1.12
N TYR A 266 25.89 22.57 1.85
CA TYR A 266 25.01 23.66 1.44
C TYR A 266 25.73 25.02 1.43
N ILE A 267 26.52 25.32 2.46
CA ILE A 267 27.33 26.54 2.51
C ILE A 267 28.35 26.54 1.36
N LEU A 268 29.02 25.41 1.11
CA LEU A 268 29.98 25.27 0.02
C LEU A 268 29.30 25.41 -1.34
N PHE A 269 28.09 24.88 -1.50
CA PHE A 269 27.26 25.07 -2.69
C PHE A 269 26.92 26.55 -2.92
N VAL A 270 26.48 27.28 -1.89
CA VAL A 270 26.18 28.72 -2.01
C VAL A 270 27.47 29.52 -2.30
N ALA A 271 28.60 29.16 -1.68
CA ALA A 271 29.89 29.79 -1.95
C ALA A 271 30.38 29.54 -3.38
N PHE A 272 30.22 28.32 -3.88
CA PHE A 272 30.52 27.94 -5.26
C PHE A 272 29.62 28.69 -6.24
N LEU A 273 28.31 28.76 -5.96
CA LEU A 273 27.35 29.53 -6.76
C LEU A 273 27.75 31.01 -6.82
N ALA A 274 28.10 31.60 -5.67
CA ALA A 274 28.58 32.97 -5.60
C ALA A 274 29.87 33.15 -6.42
N PHE A 275 30.83 32.21 -6.34
CA PHE A 275 32.05 32.25 -7.13
C PHE A 275 31.78 32.21 -8.64
N ILE A 276 30.91 31.31 -9.11
CA ILE A 276 30.56 31.18 -10.53
C ILE A 276 29.88 32.45 -11.07
N ILE A 277 28.99 33.05 -10.28
CA ILE A 277 28.27 34.27 -10.66
C ILE A 277 29.21 35.48 -10.66
N GLU A 278 30.03 35.67 -9.62
CA GLU A 278 30.91 36.83 -9.49
C GLU A 278 32.13 36.77 -10.43
N SER A 279 32.62 35.56 -10.76
CA SER A 279 33.72 35.38 -11.73
C SER A 279 33.29 35.60 -13.19
N GLY A 280 31.99 35.76 -13.46
CA GLY A 280 31.45 35.86 -14.83
C GLY A 280 31.54 34.55 -15.63
N VAL A 281 32.05 33.47 -15.02
CA VAL A 281 32.15 32.14 -15.61
C VAL A 281 30.76 31.54 -15.84
N GLY A 282 29.78 31.87 -14.98
CA GLY A 282 28.40 31.39 -15.12
C GLY A 282 27.75 31.75 -16.45
N LEU A 283 27.98 32.96 -16.96
CA LEU A 283 27.49 33.39 -18.29
C LEU A 283 28.14 32.57 -19.40
N ARG A 284 29.46 32.32 -19.33
CA ARG A 284 30.19 31.51 -20.34
C ARG A 284 29.78 30.04 -20.33
N ILE A 285 29.50 29.49 -19.14
CA ILE A 285 28.98 28.12 -19.01
C ILE A 285 27.56 28.06 -19.57
N LEU A 286 26.71 29.03 -19.24
CA LEU A 286 25.33 29.09 -19.74
C LEU A 286 25.30 29.22 -21.27
N GLU A 287 26.14 30.08 -21.85
CA GLU A 287 26.32 30.18 -23.31
C GLU A 287 26.81 28.87 -23.93
N LYS A 288 27.74 28.16 -23.30
CA LYS A 288 28.18 26.83 -23.75
C LYS A 288 27.08 25.78 -23.67
N VAL A 289 26.28 25.78 -22.61
CA VAL A 289 25.16 24.84 -22.44
C VAL A 289 24.05 25.15 -23.43
N ILE A 290 23.72 26.44 -23.64
CA ILE A 290 22.74 26.88 -24.63
C ILE A 290 23.21 26.53 -26.04
N SER A 291 24.48 26.75 -26.37
CA SER A 291 25.03 26.36 -27.67
C SER A 291 25.07 24.84 -27.86
N LEU A 292 25.32 24.05 -26.81
CA LEU A 292 25.22 22.60 -26.86
C LEU A 292 23.77 22.14 -27.08
N LEU A 293 22.82 22.76 -26.38
CA LEU A 293 21.39 22.50 -26.56
C LEU A 293 20.92 22.91 -27.96
N PHE A 294 21.41 24.03 -28.49
CA PHE A 294 21.17 24.44 -29.88
C PHE A 294 21.79 23.47 -30.89
N LEU A 295 22.94 22.87 -30.59
CA LEU A 295 23.53 21.80 -31.41
C LEU A 295 22.69 20.51 -31.41
N ILE A 296 22.04 20.21 -30.28
CA ILE A 296 21.14 19.05 -30.14
C ILE A 296 19.78 19.33 -30.80
N PHE A 297 19.32 20.58 -30.82
CA PHE A 297 18.03 21.01 -31.37
C PHE A 297 18.10 21.68 -32.75
N GLN A 298 19.29 21.81 -33.35
CA GLN A 298 19.40 22.22 -34.74
C GLN A 298 18.89 21.07 -35.60
N GLU A 299 17.64 21.17 -36.04
CA GLU A 299 17.21 20.50 -37.26
C GLU A 299 18.24 20.86 -38.34
N GLN A 300 19.02 19.87 -38.78
CA GLN A 300 19.73 19.98 -40.03
C GLN A 300 18.67 20.24 -41.08
N LYS A 301 18.58 21.49 -41.56
CA LYS A 301 17.82 21.79 -42.78
C LYS A 301 18.55 21.09 -43.92
N GLU A 302 18.20 19.83 -44.17
CA GLU A 302 18.60 19.15 -45.40
C GLU A 302 18.17 20.03 -46.57
N SER A 303 19.09 20.23 -47.52
CA SER A 303 18.77 21.01 -48.70
C SER A 303 17.67 20.30 -49.49
N LEU A 304 16.76 21.04 -50.11
CA LEU A 304 15.64 20.45 -50.84
C LEU A 304 16.11 19.47 -51.94
N ASP A 305 17.29 19.71 -52.51
CA ASP A 305 17.93 18.81 -53.48
C ASP A 305 18.47 17.51 -52.84
N GLU A 306 18.95 17.53 -51.59
CA GLU A 306 19.32 16.31 -50.86
C GLU A 306 18.10 15.46 -50.53
N ILE A 307 16.99 16.08 -50.10
CA ILE A 307 15.73 15.39 -49.83
C ILE A 307 15.21 14.72 -51.11
N ILE A 308 15.25 15.43 -52.24
CA ILE A 308 14.82 14.89 -53.54
C ILE A 308 15.75 13.76 -54.01
N SER A 309 17.07 13.90 -53.83
CA SER A 309 18.03 12.86 -54.21
C SER A 309 17.90 11.59 -53.37
N ASN A 310 17.57 11.72 -52.08
CA ASN A 310 17.33 10.56 -51.22
C ASN A 310 16.02 9.85 -51.59
N LEU A 311 14.95 10.59 -51.89
CA LEU A 311 13.69 10.01 -52.35
C LEU A 311 13.82 9.36 -53.74
N GLU A 312 14.69 9.88 -54.61
CA GLU A 312 14.99 9.27 -55.90
C GLU A 312 15.64 7.89 -55.75
N LYS A 313 16.54 7.73 -54.77
CA LYS A 313 17.13 6.43 -54.42
C LYS A 313 16.09 5.43 -53.89
N GLU A 314 15.00 5.91 -53.30
CA GLU A 314 13.88 5.08 -52.84
C GLU A 314 12.83 4.81 -53.94
N GLY A 315 13.05 5.31 -55.17
CA GLY A 315 12.25 4.99 -56.35
C GLY A 315 11.20 6.04 -56.73
N PHE A 316 11.24 7.23 -56.13
CA PHE A 316 10.37 8.35 -56.50
C PHE A 316 10.97 9.17 -57.66
N ASP A 317 10.16 9.60 -58.63
CA ASP A 317 10.65 10.42 -59.76
C ASP A 317 10.98 11.85 -59.32
N ALA A 318 12.26 12.23 -59.46
CA ALA A 318 12.78 13.53 -59.05
C ALA A 318 12.10 14.71 -59.75
N ASN A 319 11.68 14.54 -61.02
CA ASN A 319 11.00 15.61 -61.76
C ASN A 319 9.60 15.89 -61.22
N THR A 320 8.85 14.83 -60.89
CA THR A 320 7.54 14.94 -60.26
C THR A 320 7.65 15.59 -58.87
N LEU A 321 8.65 15.20 -58.06
CA LEU A 321 8.89 15.80 -56.75
C LEU A 321 9.23 17.30 -56.84
N ARG A 322 10.12 17.69 -57.77
CA ARG A 322 10.45 19.11 -58.00
C ARG A 322 9.22 19.91 -58.42
N ARG A 323 8.39 19.33 -59.29
CA ARG A 323 7.16 19.98 -59.78
C ARG A 323 6.13 20.17 -58.67
N ILE A 324 5.94 19.18 -57.78
CA ILE A 324 5.05 19.30 -56.62
C ILE A 324 5.53 20.42 -55.69
N VAL A 325 6.84 20.49 -55.43
CA VAL A 325 7.41 21.56 -54.58
C VAL A 325 7.22 22.94 -55.23
N GLU A 326 7.44 23.05 -56.54
CA GLU A 326 7.19 24.27 -57.32
C GLU A 326 5.71 24.70 -57.30
N GLU A 327 4.78 23.76 -57.47
CA GLU A 327 3.33 24.03 -57.43
C GLU A 327 2.87 24.51 -56.03
N ILE A 328 3.43 23.93 -54.96
CA ILE A 328 3.17 24.36 -53.58
C ILE A 328 3.74 25.76 -53.34
N ARG A 329 4.92 26.07 -53.88
CA ARG A 329 5.62 27.34 -53.67
C ARG A 329 5.01 28.49 -54.48
N THR A 330 4.51 28.22 -55.68
CA THR A 330 3.86 29.21 -56.55
C THR A 330 2.35 29.29 -56.33
N GLY A 331 1.75 28.36 -55.57
CA GLY A 331 0.33 28.33 -55.22
C GLY A 331 -0.61 28.12 -56.40
N SER A 332 -0.08 27.68 -57.55
CA SER A 332 -0.78 27.56 -58.82
C SER A 332 -0.48 26.20 -59.43
N LYS A 333 -1.53 25.40 -59.68
CA LYS A 333 -1.44 24.17 -60.48
C LYS A 333 -1.06 24.54 -61.92
N LEU A 334 0.21 24.40 -62.27
CA LEU A 334 0.66 24.54 -63.65
C LEU A 334 0.33 23.25 -64.43
N GLY A 335 -0.85 23.24 -65.04
CA GLY A 335 -1.16 22.42 -66.20
C GLY A 335 -2.25 21.37 -66.01
N GLU A 336 -3.51 21.77 -66.24
CA GLU A 336 -4.48 20.96 -66.98
C GLU A 336 -4.86 21.73 -68.24
N TYR A 337 -4.31 21.31 -69.37
CA TYR A 337 -4.85 21.61 -70.70
C TYR A 337 -5.51 20.30 -71.17
N HIS A 338 -6.83 20.17 -70.98
CA HIS A 338 -7.61 19.17 -71.70
C HIS A 338 -8.29 19.86 -72.89
N GLY A 339 -7.99 19.38 -74.10
CA GLY A 339 -8.70 19.72 -75.31
C GLY A 339 -8.75 18.51 -76.24
N ARG A 340 -9.89 17.79 -76.18
CA ARG A 340 -10.45 16.80 -77.13
C ARG A 340 -9.65 15.56 -77.49
#